data_AF-A0A358Q0T9-F1
#
_entry.id   AF-A0A358Q0T9-F1
#
_cell.length_a   1.000
_cell.length_b   1.000
_cell.length_c   1.000
_cell.angle_alpha   90.00
_cell.angle_beta   90.00
_cell.angle_gamma   90.00
#
_symmetry.space_group_name_H-M   'P 1'
#
loop_
_entity.id
_entity.type
_entity.pdbx_description
1 polymer ?
#
loop_
_entity_poly.entity_id
_entity_poly.type
_entity_poly.pdbx_seq_one_letter_code
_entity_poly.pdbx_strand_id
1 'polypeptide(L)'
;MHNSRAEIDVLRDIKNLIHTHFGESAQGIHVKVKGDKAIIWGIVDSLVEKDFFGSRIGRIDGVRELDNSLTVADDGNIKDKDIEKGIIERFQGSNFDEIMHLGCRVSKGIATLLGHVETQSTERLAKRLASQVRGVKEIRSEIQFLEKAVDDATLVNRVENALVASPWVDAHEIKTEARNGLITLSGLVDTQEAMEWAVETAYQAPGVKAVVSEILTRHRSQGEDLWLTEQLVAKLGQHRLNSGQIRAFVQNGIAFLTGEVYSEEDREWAEKIIQHIPEIHNVNNSIKVAAHSIK
;
A
#
# COMPACT_ATOMS: atom_id res chain seq x y z
N MET A 1 -9.21 12.94 19.37
CA MET A 1 -10.60 12.69 18.92
C MET A 1 -10.50 12.30 17.46
N HIS A 2 -10.84 11.05 17.13
CA HIS A 2 -10.76 10.53 15.76
C HIS A 2 -11.58 11.44 14.86
N ASN A 3 -10.93 12.10 13.90
CA ASN A 3 -11.59 12.90 12.89
C ASN A 3 -12.27 11.91 11.93
N SER A 4 -13.41 11.36 12.35
CA SER A 4 -14.23 10.50 11.51
C SER A 4 -14.70 11.34 10.34
N ARG A 5 -13.98 11.24 9.23
CA ARG A 5 -14.40 11.79 7.94
C ARG A 5 -15.85 11.37 7.73
N ALA A 6 -16.71 12.31 7.34
CA ALA A 6 -18.13 12.03 7.22
C ALA A 6 -18.33 10.86 6.26
N GLU A 7 -19.20 9.91 6.60
CA GLU A 7 -19.48 8.72 5.77
C GLU A 7 -19.82 9.10 4.32
N ILE A 8 -20.40 10.29 4.14
CA ILE A 8 -20.78 10.89 2.86
C ILE A 8 -19.54 11.22 2.00
N ASP A 9 -18.45 11.68 2.61
CA ASP A 9 -17.22 12.02 1.89
C ASP A 9 -16.46 10.76 1.50
N VAL A 10 -16.39 9.78 2.42
CA VAL A 10 -15.80 8.46 2.13
C VAL A 10 -16.57 7.76 1.00
N LEU A 11 -17.90 7.78 1.06
CA LEU A 11 -18.75 7.20 0.00
C LEU A 11 -18.57 7.91 -1.34
N ARG A 12 -18.35 9.23 -1.34
CA ARG A 12 -18.10 10.02 -2.55
C ARG A 12 -16.74 9.67 -3.17
N ASP A 13 -15.70 9.57 -2.35
CA ASP A 13 -14.36 9.19 -2.80
C ASP A 13 -14.37 7.78 -3.43
N ILE A 14 -15.07 6.83 -2.79
CA ILE A 14 -15.22 5.48 -3.33
C ILE A 14 -16.00 5.48 -4.65
N LYS A 15 -17.12 6.22 -4.74
CA LYS A 15 -17.90 6.32 -5.98
C LYS A 15 -17.11 6.95 -7.12
N ASN A 16 -16.32 7.98 -6.83
CA ASN A 16 -15.43 8.59 -7.81
C ASN A 16 -14.39 7.58 -8.30
N LEU A 17 -13.75 6.83 -7.39
CA LEU A 17 -12.77 5.79 -7.74
C LEU A 17 -13.37 4.70 -8.65
N ILE A 18 -14.60 4.26 -8.37
CA ILE A 18 -15.31 3.29 -9.21
C ILE A 18 -15.62 3.90 -10.59
N HIS A 19 -16.15 5.11 -10.64
CA HIS A 19 -16.55 5.74 -11.90
C HIS A 19 -15.35 6.03 -12.81
N THR A 20 -14.24 6.53 -12.25
CA THR A 20 -13.01 6.81 -12.99
C THR A 20 -12.42 5.56 -13.63
N HIS A 21 -12.57 4.39 -12.99
CA HIS A 21 -11.91 3.17 -13.45
C HIS A 21 -12.80 2.26 -14.31
N PHE A 22 -14.14 2.39 -14.24
CA PHE A 22 -15.08 1.48 -14.92
C PHE A 22 -16.07 2.14 -15.88
N GLY A 23 -16.21 3.48 -15.87
CA GLY A 23 -17.13 4.17 -16.78
C GLY A 23 -18.56 3.61 -16.69
N GLU A 24 -19.04 2.97 -17.77
CA GLU A 24 -20.37 2.34 -17.84
C GLU A 24 -20.49 1.04 -17.03
N SER A 25 -19.40 0.28 -16.86
CA SER A 25 -19.37 -0.95 -16.03
C SER A 25 -19.52 -0.66 -14.54
N ALA A 26 -19.39 0.60 -14.12
CA ALA A 26 -19.62 1.05 -12.75
C ALA A 26 -21.08 0.86 -12.30
N GLN A 27 -22.05 0.74 -13.22
CA GLN A 27 -23.47 0.64 -12.89
C GLN A 27 -23.82 -0.64 -12.11
N GLY A 28 -23.04 -1.71 -12.28
CA GLY A 28 -23.23 -2.99 -11.57
C GLY A 28 -22.58 -3.06 -10.19
N ILE A 29 -21.87 -2.00 -9.76
CA ILE A 29 -21.12 -1.96 -8.51
C ILE A 29 -21.82 -1.03 -7.52
N HIS A 30 -22.18 -1.60 -6.37
CA HIS A 30 -22.83 -0.91 -5.27
C HIS A 30 -21.88 -0.81 -4.07
N VAL A 31 -21.96 0.33 -3.39
CA VAL A 31 -21.14 0.64 -2.22
C VAL A 31 -22.01 1.21 -1.12
N LYS A 32 -21.72 0.79 0.10
CA LYS A 32 -22.28 1.34 1.32
C LYS A 32 -21.18 1.55 2.34
N VAL A 33 -21.16 2.73 2.96
CA VAL A 33 -20.29 3.03 4.10
C VAL A 33 -21.18 3.10 5.33
N LYS A 34 -20.76 2.47 6.44
CA LYS A 34 -21.43 2.54 7.74
C LYS A 34 -20.35 2.70 8.80
N GLY A 35 -20.24 3.88 9.39
CA GLY A 35 -19.13 4.27 10.24
C GLY A 35 -17.79 4.18 9.49
N ASP A 36 -16.90 3.35 10.02
CA ASP A 36 -15.58 3.05 9.47
C ASP A 36 -15.54 1.76 8.63
N LYS A 37 -16.70 1.13 8.40
CA LYS A 37 -16.85 -0.07 7.56
C LYS A 37 -17.39 0.28 6.18
N ALA A 38 -16.63 -0.04 5.14
CA ALA A 38 -17.06 -0.01 3.75
C ALA A 38 -17.50 -1.41 3.29
N ILE A 39 -18.64 -1.49 2.62
CA ILE A 39 -19.18 -2.73 2.05
C ILE A 39 -19.37 -2.48 0.56
N ILE A 40 -18.75 -3.32 -0.25
CA ILE A 40 -18.84 -3.24 -1.71
C ILE A 40 -19.37 -4.57 -2.25
N TRP A 41 -20.35 -4.51 -3.15
CA TRP A 41 -20.94 -5.68 -3.79
C TRP A 41 -21.37 -5.35 -5.21
N GLY A 42 -21.41 -6.35 -6.08
CA GLY A 42 -21.66 -6.14 -7.49
C GLY A 42 -20.96 -7.16 -8.35
N ILE A 43 -21.02 -6.92 -9.66
CA ILE A 43 -20.40 -7.76 -10.68
C ILE A 43 -19.16 -7.06 -11.23
N VAL A 44 -18.08 -7.82 -11.40
CA VAL A 44 -16.86 -7.40 -12.10
C VAL A 44 -16.48 -8.44 -13.15
N ASP A 45 -15.73 -8.02 -14.17
CA ASP A 45 -15.39 -8.88 -15.31
C ASP A 45 -14.18 -9.77 -15.01
N SER A 46 -13.29 -9.33 -14.10
CA SER A 46 -12.04 -10.02 -13.78
C SER A 46 -11.67 -9.99 -12.30
N LEU A 47 -10.81 -10.93 -11.89
CA LEU A 47 -10.29 -10.98 -10.52
C LEU A 47 -9.38 -9.79 -10.20
N VAL A 48 -8.58 -9.29 -11.16
CA VAL A 48 -7.76 -8.08 -10.95
C VAL A 48 -8.60 -6.88 -10.57
N GLU A 49 -9.76 -6.71 -11.20
CA GLU A 49 -10.68 -5.62 -10.87
C GLU A 49 -11.18 -5.73 -9.43
N LYS A 50 -11.57 -6.93 -9.00
CA LYS A 50 -11.97 -7.21 -7.62
C LYS A 50 -10.85 -6.88 -6.63
N ASP A 51 -9.62 -7.30 -6.91
CA ASP A 51 -8.46 -7.10 -6.03
C ASP A 51 -8.02 -5.63 -6.00
N PHE A 52 -8.11 -4.94 -7.14
CA PHE A 52 -7.84 -3.52 -7.26
C PHE A 52 -8.75 -2.71 -6.32
N PHE A 53 -10.05 -3.00 -6.31
CA PHE A 53 -10.98 -2.35 -5.38
C PHE A 53 -10.68 -2.67 -3.93
N GLY A 54 -10.41 -3.93 -3.61
CA GLY A 54 -10.01 -4.35 -2.27
C GLY A 54 -8.84 -3.51 -1.75
N SER A 55 -7.81 -3.37 -2.58
CA SER A 55 -6.56 -2.68 -2.22
C SER A 55 -6.70 -1.17 -2.19
N ARG A 56 -7.45 -0.58 -3.14
CA ARG A 56 -7.61 0.88 -3.23
C ARG A 56 -8.59 1.43 -2.21
N ILE A 57 -9.74 0.78 -2.03
CA ILE A 57 -10.78 1.25 -1.10
C ILE A 57 -10.32 1.09 0.34
N GLY A 58 -9.60 0.02 0.66
CA GLY A 58 -9.01 -0.17 2.00
C GLY A 58 -7.94 0.86 2.36
N ARG A 59 -7.40 1.61 1.38
CA ARG A 59 -6.42 2.68 1.59
C ARG A 59 -7.05 4.07 1.67
N ILE A 60 -8.37 4.19 1.52
CA ILE A 60 -9.05 5.49 1.63
C ILE A 60 -9.14 5.89 3.10
N ASP A 61 -8.72 7.12 3.39
CA ASP A 61 -8.77 7.68 4.73
C ASP A 61 -10.23 7.75 5.23
N GLY A 62 -10.51 7.03 6.32
CA GLY A 62 -11.84 6.79 6.87
C GLY A 62 -12.35 5.36 6.76
N VAL A 63 -11.73 4.49 5.97
CA VAL A 63 -12.08 3.05 5.87
C VAL A 63 -11.13 2.24 6.75
N ARG A 64 -11.66 1.62 7.82
CA ARG A 64 -10.90 0.68 8.67
C ARG A 64 -11.23 -0.78 8.37
N GLU A 65 -12.45 -1.05 7.95
CA GLU A 65 -12.90 -2.39 7.59
C GLU A 65 -13.50 -2.36 6.18
N LEU A 66 -13.07 -3.26 5.31
CA LEU A 66 -13.60 -3.41 3.96
C LEU A 66 -14.17 -4.82 3.77
N ASP A 67 -15.47 -4.88 3.53
CA ASP A 67 -16.18 -6.08 3.11
C ASP A 67 -16.29 -6.08 1.58
N ASN A 68 -15.39 -6.83 0.94
CA ASN A 68 -15.36 -7.01 -0.51
C ASN A 68 -16.17 -8.22 -0.95
N SER A 69 -17.46 -7.99 -1.16
CA SER A 69 -18.43 -8.98 -1.66
C SER A 69 -18.64 -8.88 -3.18
N LEU A 70 -17.66 -8.37 -3.94
CA LEU A 70 -17.70 -8.38 -5.41
C LEU A 70 -17.66 -9.82 -5.96
N THR A 71 -18.51 -10.08 -6.94
CA THR A 71 -18.55 -11.37 -7.65
C THR A 71 -17.99 -11.18 -9.04
N VAL A 72 -17.01 -11.99 -9.41
CA VAL A 72 -16.57 -12.04 -10.81
C VAL A 72 -17.61 -12.84 -11.58
N ALA A 73 -18.33 -12.20 -12.49
CA ALA A 73 -19.31 -12.84 -13.35
C ALA A 73 -19.27 -12.20 -14.73
N ASP A 74 -19.37 -13.07 -15.74
CA ASP A 74 -19.54 -12.68 -17.13
C ASP A 74 -21.02 -12.89 -17.51
N ASP A 75 -21.45 -12.36 -18.65
CA ASP A 75 -22.82 -12.44 -19.18
C ASP A 75 -23.33 -13.87 -19.47
N GLY A 76 -22.53 -14.89 -19.11
CA GLY A 76 -22.83 -16.31 -19.22
C GLY A 76 -22.26 -16.93 -20.50
N ASN A 77 -21.56 -16.16 -21.33
CA ASN A 77 -21.06 -16.62 -22.62
C ASN A 77 -19.65 -17.24 -22.54
N ILE A 78 -18.83 -16.85 -21.55
CA ILE A 78 -17.49 -17.42 -21.35
C ILE A 78 -17.58 -18.80 -20.66
N LYS A 79 -17.16 -19.86 -21.35
CA LYS A 79 -17.02 -21.20 -20.76
C LYS A 79 -15.64 -21.34 -20.13
N ASP A 80 -15.50 -22.28 -19.19
CA ASP A 80 -14.20 -22.59 -18.56
C ASP A 80 -13.08 -22.85 -19.59
N LYS A 81 -13.42 -23.48 -20.73
CA LYS A 81 -12.49 -23.72 -21.83
C LYS A 81 -12.01 -22.44 -22.51
N ASP A 82 -12.86 -21.43 -22.60
CA ASP A 82 -12.51 -20.12 -23.16
C ASP A 82 -11.60 -19.36 -22.19
N ILE A 83 -11.86 -19.48 -20.88
CA ILE A 83 -10.98 -18.95 -19.83
C ILE A 83 -9.61 -19.62 -19.88
N GLU A 84 -9.56 -20.95 -19.97
CA GLU A 84 -8.31 -21.72 -20.07
C GLU A 84 -7.50 -21.26 -21.28
N LYS A 85 -8.15 -21.13 -22.44
CA LYS A 85 -7.53 -20.61 -23.67
C LYS A 85 -7.03 -19.19 -23.48
N GLY A 86 -7.81 -18.30 -22.86
CA GLY A 86 -7.43 -16.92 -22.60
C GLY A 86 -6.21 -16.79 -21.67
N ILE A 87 -6.08 -17.67 -20.67
CA ILE A 87 -4.90 -17.74 -19.80
C ILE A 87 -3.67 -18.18 -20.59
N ILE A 88 -3.77 -19.25 -21.38
CA ILE A 88 -2.66 -19.76 -22.20
C ILE A 88 -2.22 -18.73 -23.23
N GLU A 89 -3.15 -18.10 -23.94
CA GLU A 89 -2.85 -17.03 -24.92
C GLU A 89 -2.14 -15.85 -24.25
N ARG A 90 -2.51 -15.51 -23.01
CA ARG A 90 -1.89 -14.42 -22.26
C ARG A 90 -0.50 -14.77 -21.75
N PHE A 91 -0.26 -16.03 -21.38
CA PHE A 91 1.09 -16.53 -21.05
C PHE A 91 1.99 -16.55 -22.28
N GLN A 92 1.50 -17.03 -23.42
CA GLN A 92 2.23 -17.05 -24.69
C GLN A 92 2.48 -15.66 -25.25
N GLY A 93 1.55 -14.73 -25.06
CA GLY A 93 1.71 -13.32 -25.45
C GLY A 93 2.56 -12.49 -24.50
N SER A 94 3.04 -13.08 -23.40
CA SER A 94 3.93 -12.40 -22.47
C SER A 94 5.39 -12.51 -22.95
N ASN A 95 6.22 -11.49 -22.70
CA ASN A 95 7.65 -11.54 -23.04
C ASN A 95 8.47 -12.36 -22.01
N PHE A 96 7.86 -13.33 -21.33
CA PHE A 96 8.47 -14.08 -20.24
C PHE A 96 8.44 -15.58 -20.58
N ASP A 97 9.56 -16.09 -21.11
CA ASP A 97 9.68 -17.49 -21.55
C ASP A 97 9.35 -18.49 -20.43
N GLU A 98 9.70 -18.16 -19.19
CA GLU A 98 9.50 -19.01 -18.02
C GLU A 98 8.03 -19.34 -17.71
N ILE A 99 7.08 -18.50 -18.16
CA ILE A 99 5.64 -18.74 -17.95
C ILE A 99 4.93 -19.28 -19.19
N MET A 100 5.56 -19.25 -20.37
CA MET A 100 4.96 -19.75 -21.61
C MET A 100 4.68 -21.25 -21.56
N HIS A 101 5.46 -21.99 -20.77
CA HIS A 101 5.36 -23.44 -20.62
C HIS A 101 4.38 -23.86 -19.52
N LEU A 102 3.81 -22.91 -18.79
CA LEU A 102 2.85 -23.21 -17.74
C LEU A 102 1.51 -23.62 -18.33
N GLY A 103 0.96 -24.70 -17.77
CA GLY A 103 -0.40 -25.12 -18.05
C GLY A 103 -1.38 -24.48 -17.08
N CYS A 104 -2.67 -24.56 -17.42
CA CYS A 104 -3.73 -24.26 -16.47
C CYS A 104 -4.90 -25.22 -16.68
N ARG A 105 -5.74 -25.37 -15.65
CA ARG A 105 -7.05 -26.02 -15.75
C ARG A 105 -8.08 -25.07 -15.17
N VAL A 106 -9.22 -24.92 -15.82
CA VAL A 106 -10.29 -24.07 -15.30
C VAL A 106 -11.52 -24.92 -15.01
N SER A 107 -12.13 -24.71 -13.84
CA SER A 107 -13.41 -25.32 -13.49
C SER A 107 -14.28 -24.35 -12.70
N LYS A 108 -15.48 -24.07 -13.20
CA LYS A 108 -16.45 -23.12 -12.63
C LYS A 108 -15.84 -21.73 -12.38
N GLY A 109 -14.93 -21.29 -13.28
CA GLY A 109 -14.17 -20.04 -13.14
C GLY A 109 -12.99 -20.09 -12.16
N ILE A 110 -12.67 -21.24 -11.56
CA ILE A 110 -11.47 -21.42 -10.73
C ILE A 110 -10.33 -21.89 -11.63
N ALA A 111 -9.31 -21.03 -11.80
CA ALA A 111 -8.12 -21.34 -12.59
C ALA A 111 -7.04 -21.96 -11.71
N THR A 112 -6.66 -23.20 -12.00
CA THR A 112 -5.55 -23.90 -11.33
C THR A 112 -4.34 -23.87 -12.25
N LEU A 113 -3.30 -23.13 -11.86
CA LEU A 113 -2.04 -23.03 -12.60
C LEU A 113 -1.14 -24.23 -12.29
N LEU A 114 -0.54 -24.80 -13.33
CA LEU A 114 0.22 -26.05 -13.28
C LEU A 114 1.54 -25.87 -14.02
N GLY A 115 2.56 -26.56 -13.56
CA GLY A 115 3.86 -26.60 -14.22
C GLY A 115 4.98 -26.34 -13.24
N HIS A 116 6.08 -25.85 -13.77
CA HIS A 116 7.32 -25.71 -13.04
C HIS A 116 7.88 -24.32 -13.25
N VAL A 117 8.30 -23.66 -12.17
CA VAL A 117 9.00 -22.37 -12.22
C VAL A 117 10.26 -22.41 -11.38
N GLU A 118 11.22 -21.56 -11.69
CA GLU A 118 12.47 -21.45 -10.92
C GLU A 118 12.35 -20.46 -9.76
N THR A 119 11.45 -19.48 -9.85
CA THR A 119 11.35 -18.37 -8.90
C THR A 119 9.91 -18.10 -8.49
N GLN A 120 9.69 -17.60 -7.28
CA GLN A 120 8.36 -17.18 -6.85
C GLN A 120 7.86 -15.92 -7.55
N SER A 121 8.75 -15.04 -8.01
CA SER A 121 8.37 -13.92 -8.89
C SER A 121 7.67 -14.41 -10.15
N THR A 122 8.17 -15.49 -10.76
CA THR A 122 7.56 -16.13 -11.92
C THR A 122 6.17 -16.68 -11.59
N GLU A 123 6.00 -17.31 -10.42
CA GLU A 123 4.69 -17.76 -9.93
C GLU A 123 3.70 -16.59 -9.73
N ARG A 124 4.16 -15.50 -9.10
CA ARG A 124 3.36 -14.28 -8.86
C ARG A 124 2.96 -13.61 -10.17
N LEU A 125 3.89 -13.54 -11.12
CA LEU A 125 3.64 -13.04 -12.46
C LEU A 125 2.55 -13.86 -13.17
N ALA A 126 2.67 -15.19 -13.13
CA ALA A 126 1.68 -16.10 -13.72
C ALA A 126 0.29 -15.91 -13.10
N LYS A 127 0.19 -15.82 -11.76
CA LYS A 127 -1.07 -15.50 -11.07
C LYS A 127 -1.64 -14.15 -11.52
N ARG A 128 -0.79 -13.12 -11.59
CA ARG A 128 -1.21 -11.77 -12.02
C ARG A 128 -1.75 -11.80 -13.45
N LEU A 129 -1.07 -12.45 -14.39
CA LEU A 129 -1.53 -12.54 -15.77
C LEU A 129 -2.82 -13.34 -15.90
N ALA A 130 -2.93 -14.46 -15.18
CA ALA A 130 -4.15 -15.25 -15.14
C ALA A 130 -5.33 -14.46 -14.55
N SER A 131 -5.12 -13.63 -13.52
CA SER A 131 -6.18 -12.83 -12.88
C SER A 131 -6.77 -11.75 -13.79
N GLN A 132 -6.06 -11.38 -14.86
CA GLN A 132 -6.52 -10.40 -15.85
C GLN A 132 -7.44 -11.02 -16.91
N VAL A 133 -7.54 -12.35 -16.95
CA VAL A 133 -8.42 -13.03 -17.91
C VAL A 133 -9.86 -12.94 -17.40
N ARG A 134 -10.76 -12.53 -18.30
CA ARG A 134 -12.19 -12.41 -18.01
C ARG A 134 -12.78 -13.77 -17.60
N GLY A 135 -13.64 -13.76 -16.59
CA GLY A 135 -14.29 -14.97 -16.07
C GLY A 135 -13.47 -15.75 -15.02
N VAL A 136 -12.19 -15.40 -14.78
CA VAL A 136 -11.42 -15.98 -13.68
C VAL A 136 -11.93 -15.44 -12.35
N LYS A 137 -12.51 -16.32 -11.53
CA LYS A 137 -13.09 -16.00 -10.22
C LYS A 137 -12.11 -16.21 -9.07
N GLU A 138 -11.27 -17.22 -9.20
CA GLU A 138 -10.28 -17.61 -8.19
C GLU A 138 -9.08 -18.24 -8.91
N ILE A 139 -7.88 -18.04 -8.35
CA ILE A 139 -6.67 -18.67 -8.85
C ILE A 139 -6.07 -19.54 -7.78
N ARG A 140 -5.84 -20.80 -8.14
CA ARG A 140 -5.07 -21.76 -7.36
C ARG A 140 -3.76 -22.01 -8.06
N SER A 141 -2.71 -22.16 -7.28
CA SER A 141 -1.39 -22.51 -7.80
C SER A 141 -1.03 -23.89 -7.31
N GLU A 142 -0.80 -24.79 -8.27
CA GLU A 142 -0.15 -26.09 -8.10
C GLU A 142 1.19 -26.09 -8.87
N ILE A 143 1.77 -24.91 -9.05
CA ILE A 143 3.08 -24.74 -9.67
C ILE A 143 4.14 -25.29 -8.71
N GLN A 144 5.01 -26.15 -9.23
CA GLN A 144 6.13 -26.70 -8.48
C GLN A 144 7.38 -25.86 -8.72
N PHE A 145 8.15 -25.62 -7.67
CA PHE A 145 9.45 -25.00 -7.81
C PHE A 145 10.46 -26.06 -8.22
N LEU A 146 11.21 -25.83 -9.29
CA LEU A 146 12.31 -26.72 -9.66
C LEU A 146 13.36 -26.66 -8.54
N GLU A 147 13.38 -27.71 -7.72
CA GLU A 147 14.36 -27.88 -6.65
C GLU A 147 15.75 -28.17 -7.26
N LYS A 148 16.37 -27.17 -7.89
CA LYS A 148 17.82 -27.11 -7.76
C LYS A 148 18.05 -26.80 -6.30
N ALA A 149 18.61 -27.76 -5.56
CA ALA A 149 19.11 -27.56 -4.21
C ALA A 149 20.23 -26.50 -4.28
N VAL A 150 19.82 -25.24 -4.29
CA VAL A 150 20.69 -24.11 -4.07
C VAL A 150 20.84 -24.06 -2.56
N ASP A 151 22.06 -24.25 -2.09
CA ASP A 151 22.38 -24.07 -0.69
C ASP A 151 22.01 -22.64 -0.26
N ASP A 152 21.57 -22.50 0.98
CA ASP A 152 21.11 -21.22 1.52
C ASP A 152 22.19 -20.13 1.39
N ALA A 153 23.48 -20.48 1.45
CA ALA A 153 24.58 -19.53 1.24
C ALA A 153 24.61 -18.99 -0.20
N THR A 154 24.36 -19.82 -1.21
CA THR A 154 24.25 -19.36 -2.60
C THR A 154 22.98 -18.52 -2.81
N LEU A 155 21.88 -18.81 -2.11
CA LEU A 155 20.68 -17.99 -2.16
C LEU A 155 20.91 -16.60 -1.55
N VAL A 156 21.55 -16.51 -0.39
CA VAL A 156 21.94 -15.23 0.23
C VAL A 156 22.79 -14.42 -0.74
N ASN A 157 23.84 -15.02 -1.29
CA ASN A 157 24.72 -14.33 -2.24
C ASN A 157 23.95 -13.81 -3.48
N ARG A 158 22.98 -14.57 -3.99
CA ARG A 158 22.17 -14.13 -5.15
C ARG A 158 21.29 -12.94 -4.80
N VAL A 159 20.62 -12.99 -3.65
CA VAL A 159 19.75 -11.91 -3.18
C VAL A 159 20.57 -10.66 -2.87
N GLU A 160 21.70 -10.79 -2.17
CA GLU A 160 22.59 -9.66 -1.89
C GLU A 160 23.13 -9.03 -3.17
N ASN A 161 23.57 -9.83 -4.15
CA ASN A 161 23.99 -9.30 -5.45
C ASN A 161 22.85 -8.60 -6.20
N ALA A 162 21.63 -9.12 -6.12
CA ALA A 162 20.46 -8.49 -6.74
C ALA A 162 20.10 -7.15 -6.06
N LEU A 163 20.20 -7.08 -4.73
CA LEU A 163 20.00 -5.86 -3.96
C LEU A 163 21.08 -4.81 -4.29
N VAL A 164 22.36 -5.22 -4.36
CA VAL A 164 23.48 -4.34 -4.74
C VAL A 164 23.33 -3.80 -6.17
N ALA A 165 22.77 -4.61 -7.08
CA ALA A 165 22.51 -4.19 -8.46
C ALA A 165 21.29 -3.25 -8.59
N SER A 166 20.45 -3.15 -7.56
CA SER A 166 19.25 -2.32 -7.58
C SER A 166 19.59 -0.85 -7.28
N PRO A 167 19.32 0.11 -8.19
CA PRO A 167 19.59 1.52 -7.93
C PRO A 167 18.63 2.16 -6.93
N TRP A 168 17.58 1.45 -6.51
CA TRP A 168 16.51 1.97 -5.64
C TRP A 168 16.62 1.50 -4.19
N VAL A 169 17.61 0.68 -3.86
CA VAL A 169 17.76 0.05 -2.54
C VAL A 169 19.22 0.15 -2.10
N ASP A 170 19.48 0.69 -0.91
CA ASP A 170 20.82 0.61 -0.33
C ASP A 170 21.03 -0.75 0.34
N ALA A 171 21.72 -1.64 -0.39
CA ALA A 171 21.98 -2.99 0.07
C ALA A 171 22.85 -3.06 1.34
N HIS A 172 23.60 -2.01 1.69
CA HIS A 172 24.52 -2.03 2.83
C HIS A 172 23.82 -2.08 4.18
N GLU A 173 22.59 -1.57 4.27
CA GLU A 173 21.81 -1.57 5.51
C GLU A 173 20.79 -2.71 5.58
N ILE A 174 20.76 -3.58 4.57
CA ILE A 174 19.85 -4.73 4.49
C ILE A 174 20.66 -6.02 4.65
N LYS A 175 20.38 -6.73 5.74
CA LYS A 175 20.90 -8.07 6.00
C LYS A 175 19.95 -9.12 5.45
N THR A 176 20.51 -10.09 4.73
CA THR A 176 19.77 -11.20 4.14
C THR A 176 20.11 -12.50 4.86
N GLU A 177 19.10 -13.28 5.25
CA GLU A 177 19.27 -14.65 5.75
C GLU A 177 18.43 -15.61 4.91
N ALA A 178 18.94 -16.82 4.65
CA ALA A 178 18.20 -17.86 3.92
C ALA A 178 18.09 -19.13 4.77
N ARG A 179 16.91 -19.75 4.78
CA ARG A 179 16.67 -21.08 5.36
C ARG A 179 15.73 -21.90 4.50
N ASN A 180 16.21 -23.01 3.93
CA ASN A 180 15.43 -23.90 3.06
C ASN A 180 14.68 -23.15 1.93
N GLY A 181 15.28 -22.11 1.35
CA GLY A 181 14.65 -21.27 0.31
C GLY A 181 13.73 -20.16 0.82
N LEU A 182 13.53 -20.03 2.13
CA LEU A 182 12.89 -18.86 2.76
C LEU A 182 13.96 -17.78 2.99
N ILE A 183 13.78 -16.61 2.40
CA ILE A 183 14.62 -15.44 2.62
C ILE A 183 14.00 -14.56 3.70
N THR A 184 14.80 -14.13 4.67
CA THR A 184 14.45 -13.09 5.62
C THR A 184 15.31 -11.87 5.35
N LEU A 185 14.67 -10.76 5.01
CA LEU A 185 15.32 -9.45 4.89
C LEU A 185 15.10 -8.69 6.18
N SER A 186 16.18 -8.22 6.80
CA SER A 186 16.15 -7.40 8.01
C SER A 186 17.06 -6.21 7.82
N GLY A 187 16.76 -5.06 8.43
CA GLY A 187 17.58 -3.86 8.22
C GLY A 187 16.79 -2.58 8.34
N LEU A 188 17.45 -1.48 7.96
CA LEU A 188 16.85 -0.15 7.90
C LEU A 188 16.85 0.34 6.44
N VAL A 189 15.75 0.94 6.01
CA VAL A 189 15.64 1.60 4.70
C VAL A 189 14.98 2.95 4.83
N ASP A 190 15.30 3.90 3.95
CA ASP A 190 14.86 5.29 4.12
C ASP A 190 13.38 5.51 3.79
N THR A 191 12.80 4.71 2.91
CA THR A 191 11.42 4.87 2.45
C THR A 191 10.68 3.54 2.39
N GLN A 192 9.36 3.60 2.50
CA GLN A 192 8.51 2.43 2.25
C GLN A 192 8.66 1.90 0.82
N GLU A 193 8.88 2.80 -0.14
CA GLU A 193 9.15 2.42 -1.53
C GLU A 193 10.44 1.59 -1.62
N ALA A 194 11.52 1.99 -0.93
CA ALA A 194 12.75 1.21 -0.86
C ALA A 194 12.54 -0.16 -0.19
N MET A 195 11.69 -0.24 0.83
CA MET A 195 11.29 -1.51 1.44
C MET A 195 10.57 -2.43 0.43
N GLU A 196 9.60 -1.88 -0.31
CA GLU A 196 8.85 -2.61 -1.33
C GLU A 196 9.78 -3.08 -2.46
N TRP A 197 10.69 -2.23 -2.91
CA TRP A 197 11.71 -2.58 -3.90
C TRP A 197 12.66 -3.66 -3.39
N ALA A 198 13.14 -3.59 -2.15
CA ALA A 198 14.03 -4.61 -1.58
C ALA A 198 13.38 -5.99 -1.54
N VAL A 199 12.12 -6.03 -1.12
CA VAL A 199 11.32 -7.27 -1.09
C VAL A 199 11.12 -7.81 -2.51
N GLU A 200 10.75 -6.97 -3.46
CA GLU A 200 10.53 -7.36 -4.85
C GLU A 200 11.84 -7.87 -5.50
N THR A 201 12.96 -7.18 -5.27
CA THR A 201 14.28 -7.59 -5.74
C THR A 201 14.68 -8.96 -5.19
N ALA A 202 14.43 -9.23 -3.90
CA ALA A 202 14.72 -10.54 -3.31
C ALA A 202 13.85 -11.65 -3.90
N TYR A 203 12.57 -11.38 -4.21
CA TYR A 203 11.69 -12.36 -4.86
C TYR A 203 12.17 -12.75 -6.26
N GLN A 204 12.82 -11.82 -6.98
CA GLN A 204 13.34 -12.07 -8.33
C GLN A 204 14.58 -12.96 -8.35
N ALA A 205 15.22 -13.21 -7.21
CA ALA A 205 16.38 -14.08 -7.14
C ALA A 205 16.01 -15.56 -7.39
N PRO A 206 16.70 -16.27 -8.31
CA PRO A 206 16.37 -17.66 -8.62
C PRO A 206 16.58 -18.63 -7.46
N GLY A 207 15.56 -19.44 -7.17
CA GLY A 207 15.53 -20.41 -6.07
C GLY A 207 14.90 -19.88 -4.77
N VAL A 208 14.48 -18.62 -4.72
CA VAL A 208 13.73 -18.07 -3.58
C VAL A 208 12.29 -18.59 -3.60
N LYS A 209 11.90 -19.27 -2.52
CA LYS A 209 10.56 -19.88 -2.33
C LYS A 209 9.59 -18.95 -1.60
N ALA A 210 10.11 -18.09 -0.71
CA ALA A 210 9.34 -17.11 0.05
C ALA A 210 10.27 -16.02 0.60
N VAL A 211 9.76 -14.79 0.77
CA VAL A 211 10.49 -13.69 1.38
C VAL A 211 9.69 -13.14 2.56
N VAL A 212 10.31 -13.12 3.74
CA VAL A 212 9.83 -12.45 4.94
C VAL A 212 10.56 -11.13 5.06
N SER A 213 9.81 -10.04 5.18
CA SER A 213 10.38 -8.72 5.41
C SER A 213 10.25 -8.35 6.89
N GLU A 214 11.39 -8.20 7.54
CA GLU A 214 11.58 -7.59 8.85
C GLU A 214 12.33 -6.25 8.73
N ILE A 215 12.33 -5.67 7.52
CA ILE A 215 12.93 -4.37 7.26
C ILE A 215 12.11 -3.30 7.97
N LEU A 216 12.81 -2.43 8.71
CA LEU A 216 12.25 -1.25 9.33
C LEU A 216 12.49 -0.04 8.41
N THR A 217 11.46 0.76 8.18
CA THR A 217 11.63 2.03 7.48
C THR A 217 12.06 3.11 8.48
N ARG A 218 13.05 3.92 8.12
CA ARG A 218 13.31 5.22 8.74
C ARG A 218 12.20 6.16 8.31
N HIS A 219 10.95 5.90 8.71
CA HIS A 219 9.80 6.66 8.26
C HIS A 219 9.94 8.14 8.64
N ARG A 220 10.37 8.97 7.67
CA ARG A 220 9.98 10.34 7.27
C ARG A 220 9.29 11.31 8.26
N SER A 221 9.49 11.19 9.56
CA SER A 221 8.80 12.02 10.57
C SER A 221 9.66 12.41 11.78
N GLN A 222 10.98 12.23 11.71
CA GLN A 222 11.89 12.71 12.77
C GLN A 222 13.02 13.62 12.30
N GLY A 223 13.38 13.67 11.02
CA GLY A 223 14.44 14.58 10.54
C GLY A 223 13.88 15.96 10.19
N GLU A 224 13.01 15.98 9.18
CA GLU A 224 12.33 17.18 8.68
C GLU A 224 11.33 17.72 9.71
N ASP A 225 10.48 16.84 10.27
CA ASP A 225 9.51 17.22 11.31
C ASP A 225 10.20 17.74 12.58
N LEU A 226 11.39 17.27 12.95
CA LEU A 226 12.13 17.81 14.10
C LEU A 226 12.71 19.18 13.79
N TRP A 227 13.34 19.37 12.62
CA TRP A 227 13.82 20.70 12.21
C TRP A 227 12.66 21.70 12.01
N LEU A 228 11.53 21.26 11.44
CA LEU A 228 10.30 22.05 11.33
C LEU A 228 9.70 22.35 12.70
N THR A 229 9.71 21.37 13.62
CA THR A 229 9.29 21.57 15.02
C THR A 229 10.20 22.57 15.73
N GLU A 230 11.51 22.48 15.56
CA GLU A 230 12.48 23.43 16.10
C GLU A 230 12.27 24.83 15.54
N GLN A 231 12.06 24.96 14.21
CA GLN A 231 11.81 26.24 13.56
C GLN A 231 10.46 26.84 13.99
N LEU A 232 9.43 26.00 14.13
CA LEU A 232 8.10 26.38 14.62
C LEU A 232 8.16 26.87 16.07
N VAL A 233 8.81 26.10 16.96
CA VAL A 233 8.98 26.48 18.37
C VAL A 233 9.83 27.74 18.51
N ALA A 234 10.90 27.89 17.71
CA ALA A 234 11.74 29.09 17.70
C ALA A 234 10.96 30.34 17.27
N LYS A 235 10.12 30.24 16.23
CA LYS A 235 9.26 31.35 15.77
C LYS A 235 8.20 31.70 16.83
N LEU A 236 7.54 30.72 17.43
CA LEU A 236 6.55 30.95 18.49
C LEU A 236 7.19 31.64 19.71
N GLY A 237 8.42 31.26 20.08
CA GLY A 237 9.16 31.87 21.19
C GLY A 237 9.53 33.35 20.99
N GLN A 238 9.61 33.85 19.75
CA GLN A 238 9.96 35.26 19.47
C GLN A 238 8.88 36.26 19.94
N HIS A 239 7.62 35.82 20.12
CA HIS A 239 6.49 36.66 20.53
C HIS A 239 6.12 36.52 22.02
N ARG A 240 7.05 36.07 22.88
CA ARG A 240 6.84 35.83 24.33
C ARG A 240 5.84 34.70 24.66
N LEU A 241 5.48 33.87 23.67
CA LEU A 241 4.77 32.62 23.90
C LEU A 241 5.77 31.59 24.43
N ASN A 242 5.80 31.40 25.73
CA ASN A 242 6.72 30.47 26.36
C ASN A 242 6.30 29.02 26.06
N SER A 243 7.27 28.12 25.98
CA SER A 243 7.07 26.66 25.82
C SER A 243 6.22 26.00 26.92
N GLY A 244 5.93 26.73 28.00
CA GLY A 244 4.98 26.34 29.05
C GLY A 244 3.51 26.66 28.75
N GLN A 245 3.21 27.54 27.79
CA GLN A 245 1.85 27.95 27.41
C GLN A 245 1.37 27.22 26.16
N ILE A 246 2.26 27.02 25.18
CA ILE A 246 1.95 26.36 23.91
C ILE A 246 3.00 25.28 23.64
N ARG A 247 2.51 24.07 23.38
CA ARG A 247 3.28 22.96 22.84
C ARG A 247 2.94 22.81 21.35
N ALA A 248 3.99 22.87 20.54
CA ALA A 248 3.90 22.74 19.10
C ALA A 248 4.77 21.57 18.62
N PHE A 249 4.27 20.75 17.72
CA PHE A 249 5.06 19.75 17.00
C PHE A 249 4.52 19.60 15.57
N VAL A 250 5.38 19.21 14.65
CA VAL A 250 5.01 18.91 13.26
C VAL A 250 5.05 17.41 13.07
N GLN A 251 4.03 16.87 12.41
CA GLN A 251 4.00 15.46 12.03
C GLN A 251 3.47 15.33 10.61
N ASN A 252 4.26 14.74 9.70
CA ASN A 252 3.92 14.55 8.29
C ASN A 252 3.48 15.86 7.59
N GLY A 253 4.17 16.99 7.88
CA GLY A 253 3.83 18.30 7.30
C GLY A 253 2.53 18.93 7.85
N ILE A 254 2.00 18.40 8.95
CA ILE A 254 0.86 18.97 9.70
C ILE A 254 1.38 19.55 11.01
N ALA A 255 1.15 20.83 11.25
CA ALA A 255 1.48 21.47 12.52
C ALA A 255 0.38 21.25 13.55
N PHE A 256 0.75 20.72 14.71
CA PHE A 256 -0.15 20.55 15.86
C PHE A 256 0.20 21.58 16.92
N LEU A 257 -0.75 22.47 17.22
CA LEU A 257 -0.64 23.44 18.31
C LEU A 257 -1.59 23.05 19.44
N THR A 258 -1.06 22.95 20.65
CA THR A 258 -1.85 22.66 21.86
C THR A 258 -1.39 23.56 22.98
N GLY A 259 -2.28 24.01 23.86
CA GLY A 259 -1.90 24.89 24.96
C GLY A 259 -3.02 25.77 25.48
N GLU A 260 -2.67 26.63 26.43
CA GLU A 260 -3.54 27.67 26.98
C GLU A 260 -2.87 29.04 26.83
N VAL A 261 -3.56 29.96 26.15
CA VAL A 261 -3.13 31.35 25.96
C VAL A 261 -4.09 32.31 26.66
N TYR A 262 -3.64 33.52 26.95
CA TYR A 262 -4.44 34.51 27.69
C TYR A 262 -5.26 35.46 26.80
N SER A 263 -4.99 35.48 25.49
CA SER A 263 -5.64 36.37 24.51
C SER A 263 -6.02 35.62 23.23
N GLU A 264 -7.15 36.01 22.62
CA GLU A 264 -7.50 35.57 21.26
C GLU A 264 -6.49 36.04 20.22
N GLU A 265 -5.83 37.18 20.43
CA GLU A 265 -4.80 37.71 19.53
C GLU A 265 -3.60 36.75 19.44
N ASP A 266 -3.22 36.12 20.56
CA ASP A 266 -2.14 35.15 20.62
C ASP A 266 -2.49 33.86 19.87
N ARG A 267 -3.76 33.43 19.96
CA ARG A 267 -4.27 32.25 19.26
C ARG A 267 -4.25 32.45 17.74
N GLU A 268 -4.72 33.60 17.27
CA GLU A 268 -4.75 33.93 15.84
C GLU A 268 -3.34 34.12 15.27
N TRP A 269 -2.44 34.73 16.04
CA TRP A 269 -1.06 34.92 15.63
C TRP A 269 -0.33 33.58 15.44
N ALA A 270 -0.53 32.63 16.35
CA ALA A 270 0.05 31.28 16.27
C ALA A 270 -0.41 30.51 15.02
N GLU A 271 -1.62 30.76 14.53
CA GLU A 271 -2.15 30.16 13.30
C GLU A 271 -1.54 30.80 12.04
N LYS A 272 -1.42 32.13 12.02
CA LYS A 272 -0.87 32.88 10.87
C LYS A 272 0.62 32.61 10.64
N ILE A 273 1.40 32.41 11.70
CA ILE A 273 2.85 32.21 11.54
C ILE A 273 3.19 30.86 10.89
N ILE A 274 2.32 29.86 11.05
CA ILE A 274 2.51 28.53 10.47
C ILE A 274 2.38 28.57 8.94
N GLN A 275 1.49 29.41 8.42
CA GLN A 275 1.34 29.62 6.97
C GLN A 275 2.61 30.20 6.31
N HIS A 276 3.53 30.73 7.11
CA HIS A 276 4.81 31.29 6.66
C HIS A 276 5.99 30.32 6.86
N ILE A 277 5.74 29.05 7.16
CA ILE A 277 6.76 27.99 7.23
C ILE A 277 6.61 27.12 5.96
N PRO A 278 7.64 27.06 5.09
CA PRO A 278 7.60 26.19 3.92
C PRO A 278 7.46 24.72 4.35
N GLU A 279 6.75 23.92 3.56
CA GLU A 279 6.49 22.47 3.80
C GLU A 279 5.40 22.13 4.85
N ILE A 280 4.86 23.12 5.57
CA ILE A 280 3.66 22.91 6.40
C ILE A 280 2.41 23.20 5.57
N HIS A 281 1.68 22.14 5.22
CA HIS A 281 0.51 22.23 4.33
C HIS A 281 -0.81 22.26 5.11
N ASN A 282 -0.81 21.93 6.41
CA ASN A 282 -2.02 21.90 7.21
C ASN A 282 -1.75 22.23 8.68
N VAL A 283 -2.76 22.77 9.38
CA VAL A 283 -2.65 23.22 10.78
C VAL A 283 -3.80 22.67 11.61
N ASN A 284 -3.46 22.05 12.73
CA ASN A 284 -4.40 21.65 13.77
C ASN A 284 -4.19 22.53 15.01
N ASN A 285 -4.98 23.61 15.10
CA ASN A 285 -4.95 24.55 16.21
C ASN A 285 -5.93 24.10 17.31
N SER A 286 -5.40 23.55 18.40
CA SER A 286 -6.14 23.16 19.60
C SER A 286 -5.78 24.01 20.82
N ILE A 287 -5.35 25.26 20.61
CA ILE A 287 -5.07 26.22 21.67
C ILE A 287 -6.39 26.69 22.30
N LYS A 288 -6.46 26.70 23.63
CA LYS A 288 -7.58 27.25 24.40
C LYS A 288 -7.24 28.65 24.88
N VAL A 289 -8.19 29.58 24.76
CA VAL A 289 -8.07 30.90 25.40
C VAL A 289 -8.60 30.79 26.82
N ALA A 290 -7.73 31.01 27.80
CA ALA A 290 -8.11 31.05 29.21
C ALA A 290 -9.06 32.25 29.41
N ALA A 291 -10.34 31.97 29.64
CA ALA A 291 -11.32 32.98 29.95
C ALA A 291 -10.91 33.69 31.26
N HIS A 292 -10.44 34.93 31.15
CA HIS A 292 -10.30 35.79 32.31
C HIS A 292 -11.71 36.03 32.87
N SER A 293 -12.08 35.32 33.95
CA SER A 293 -13.12 35.81 34.84
C SER A 293 -12.63 37.14 35.39
N ILE A 294 -13.23 38.21 34.89
CA ILE A 294 -13.21 39.53 35.50
C ILE A 294 -13.52 39.36 36.99
N LYS A 295 -12.62 39.83 37.84
CA LYS A 295 -12.92 40.12 39.24
C LYS A 295 -12.51 41.55 39.52
#